data_AF-A0A2S2N826-F1
#
_entry.id   AF-A0A2S2N826-F1
#
_cell.length_a   1.000
_cell.length_b   1.000
_cell.length_c   1.000
_cell.angle_alpha   90.00
_cell.angle_beta   90.00
_cell.angle_gamma   90.00
#
_symmetry.space_group_name_H-M   'P 1'
#
loop_
_entity.id
_entity.type
_entity.pdbx_description
1 polymer ?
#
loop_
_entity_poly.entity_id
_entity_poly.type
_entity_poly.pdbx_seq_one_letter_code
_entity_poly.pdbx_strand_id
1 'polypeptide(L)'
;MRINIVRLRKRFDDNKNIIDVPTAQELLKKGQHELWANQHYSPHQFPSSPGGTAFDRDCFPPDWVLDSWHPLEKAQYPKYFAKREERKKEYIALWEKRWGKPFIPHDEH
;
A
#
# COMPACT_ATOMS: atom_id res chain seq x y z
N MET A 1 5.84 -30.91 6.05
CA MET A 1 6.06 -29.49 5.69
C MET A 1 7.43 -28.96 6.14
N ARG A 2 7.77 -28.99 7.44
CA ARG A 2 9.04 -28.42 7.97
C ARG A 2 10.33 -28.97 7.33
N ILE A 3 10.41 -30.28 7.11
CA ILE A 3 11.61 -30.92 6.52
C ILE A 3 11.90 -30.41 5.10
N ASN A 4 10.86 -30.27 4.27
CA ASN A 4 11.01 -29.80 2.88
C ASN A 4 11.44 -28.33 2.83
N ILE A 5 10.96 -27.51 3.76
CA ILE A 5 11.38 -26.10 3.89
C ILE A 5 12.88 -26.02 4.20
N VAL A 6 13.38 -26.84 5.13
CA VAL A 6 14.81 -26.88 5.48
C VAL A 6 15.66 -27.34 4.29
N ARG A 7 15.22 -28.36 3.55
CA ARG A 7 15.90 -28.83 2.33
C ARG A 7 15.97 -27.75 1.26
N LEU A 8 14.87 -27.02 1.04
CA LEU A 8 14.82 -25.92 0.09
C LEU A 8 15.75 -24.77 0.53
N ARG A 9 15.71 -24.40 1.81
CA ARG A 9 16.58 -23.37 2.37
C ARG A 9 18.05 -23.70 2.18
N LYS A 10 18.45 -24.96 2.44
CA LYS A 10 19.81 -25.44 2.20
C LYS A 10 20.26 -25.22 0.76
N ARG A 11 19.40 -25.49 -0.25
CA ARG A 11 19.74 -25.24 -1.67
C ARG A 11 20.08 -23.77 -1.94
N PHE A 12 19.35 -22.84 -1.32
CA PHE A 12 19.65 -21.41 -1.44
C PHE A 12 20.94 -21.04 -0.73
N ASP A 13 21.18 -21.58 0.48
CA ASP A 13 22.40 -21.29 1.24
C ASP A 13 23.66 -21.84 0.54
N ASP A 14 23.58 -23.02 -0.09
CA ASP A 14 24.68 -23.62 -0.85
C ASP A 14 25.11 -22.75 -2.07
N ASN A 15 24.19 -21.94 -2.63
CA ASN A 15 24.43 -21.06 -3.79
C ASN A 15 24.54 -19.57 -3.42
N LYS A 16 24.63 -19.22 -2.12
CA LYS A 16 24.61 -17.82 -1.65
C LYS A 16 25.82 -16.99 -2.10
N ASN A 17 26.99 -17.62 -2.20
CA ASN A 17 28.27 -16.94 -2.38
C ASN A 17 28.77 -16.93 -3.85
N ILE A 18 27.87 -16.98 -4.82
CA ILE A 18 28.23 -16.89 -6.24
C ILE A 18 28.56 -15.43 -6.56
N ILE A 19 29.82 -15.15 -6.91
CA ILE A 19 30.31 -13.81 -7.26
C ILE A 19 29.95 -13.46 -8.71
N ASP A 20 29.91 -14.45 -9.59
CA ASP A 20 29.65 -14.26 -11.02
C ASP A 20 28.17 -13.95 -11.30
N VAL A 21 27.91 -12.74 -11.80
CA VAL A 21 26.55 -12.24 -12.04
C VAL A 21 25.81 -12.98 -13.16
N PRO A 22 26.41 -13.27 -14.34
CA PRO A 22 25.76 -14.06 -15.38
C PRO A 22 25.31 -15.45 -14.89
N THR A 23 26.19 -16.16 -14.17
CA THR A 23 25.86 -17.48 -13.60
C THR A 23 24.72 -17.38 -12.58
N ALA A 24 24.73 -16.36 -11.71
CA ALA A 24 23.66 -16.13 -10.75
C ALA A 24 22.32 -15.82 -11.44
N GLN A 25 22.32 -15.05 -12.53
CA GLN A 25 21.11 -14.77 -13.30
C GLN A 25 20.56 -16.02 -14.00
N GLU A 26 21.42 -16.87 -14.55
CA GLU A 26 21.00 -18.13 -15.17
C GLU A 26 20.38 -19.07 -14.14
N LEU A 27 21.00 -19.19 -12.95
CA LEU A 27 20.47 -19.98 -11.85
C LEU A 27 19.11 -19.45 -11.36
N LEU A 28 18.95 -18.13 -11.30
CA LEU A 28 17.69 -17.48 -10.93
C LEU A 28 16.58 -17.78 -11.94
N LYS A 29 16.88 -17.70 -13.24
CA LYS A 29 15.93 -18.08 -14.30
C LYS A 29 15.50 -19.54 -14.18
N LYS A 30 16.46 -20.46 -13.97
CA LYS A 30 16.16 -21.89 -13.75
C LYS A 30 15.25 -22.09 -12.53
N GLY A 31 15.52 -21.39 -11.44
CA GLY A 31 14.69 -21.44 -10.24
C GLY A 31 13.26 -20.90 -10.46
N GLN A 32 13.09 -19.84 -11.24
CA GLN A 32 11.77 -19.32 -11.61
C GLN A 32 10.98 -20.32 -12.47
N HIS A 33 11.64 -20.97 -13.44
CA HIS A 33 11.01 -22.03 -14.23
C HIS A 33 10.60 -23.23 -13.37
N GLU A 34 11.45 -23.67 -12.44
CA GLU A 34 11.13 -24.74 -11.48
C GLU A 34 9.92 -24.36 -10.61
N LEU A 35 9.86 -23.12 -10.11
CA LEU A 35 8.73 -22.63 -9.31
C LEU A 35 7.43 -22.63 -10.12
N TRP A 36 7.48 -22.11 -11.34
CA TRP A 36 6.30 -22.03 -12.20
C TRP A 36 5.71 -23.40 -12.56
N ALA A 37 6.58 -24.38 -12.84
CA ALA A 37 6.15 -25.74 -13.18
C ALA A 37 5.55 -26.50 -11.98
N ASN A 38 6.00 -26.19 -10.76
CA ASN A 38 5.62 -26.92 -9.54
C ASN A 38 4.66 -26.15 -8.61
N GLN A 39 4.22 -24.95 -9.00
CA GLN A 39 3.31 -24.16 -8.17
C GLN A 39 1.96 -24.87 -8.01
N HIS A 40 1.38 -24.76 -6.82
CA HIS A 40 0.05 -25.31 -6.56
C HIS A 40 -1.02 -24.44 -7.25
N TYR A 41 -2.08 -25.07 -7.76
CA TYR A 41 -3.13 -24.39 -8.51
C TYR A 41 -3.87 -23.31 -7.68
N SER A 42 -3.95 -23.48 -6.36
CA SER A 42 -4.60 -22.55 -5.44
C SER A 42 -3.70 -22.26 -4.24
N PRO A 43 -2.74 -21.32 -4.36
CA PRO A 43 -1.82 -21.00 -3.28
C PRO A 43 -2.57 -20.41 -2.08
N HIS A 44 -2.06 -20.66 -0.88
CA HIS A 44 -2.60 -20.05 0.33
C HIS A 44 -2.40 -18.53 0.29
N GLN A 45 -3.49 -17.78 0.37
CA GLN A 45 -3.49 -16.31 0.42
C GLN A 45 -3.95 -15.83 1.79
N PHE A 46 -3.32 -14.78 2.29
CA PHE A 46 -3.76 -14.18 3.56
C PHE A 46 -5.08 -13.43 3.35
N PRO A 47 -6.01 -13.45 4.32
CA PRO A 47 -7.34 -12.89 4.11
C PRO A 47 -7.36 -11.45 3.62
N SER A 48 -6.50 -10.59 4.17
CA SER A 48 -6.41 -9.16 3.82
C SER A 48 -5.49 -8.84 2.65
N SER A 49 -4.74 -9.83 2.13
CA SER A 49 -3.86 -9.64 0.98
C SER A 49 -4.67 -9.63 -0.33
N PRO A 50 -4.19 -8.98 -1.41
CA PRO A 50 -4.84 -9.03 -2.72
C PRO A 50 -5.14 -10.48 -3.15
N GLY A 51 -6.39 -10.75 -3.51
CA GLY A 51 -6.90 -12.09 -3.85
C GLY A 51 -7.45 -12.89 -2.65
N GLY A 52 -7.13 -12.48 -1.42
CA GLY A 52 -7.63 -13.11 -0.19
C GLY A 52 -9.13 -12.92 0.02
N THR A 53 -9.73 -13.78 0.84
CA THR A 53 -11.19 -13.83 1.09
C THR A 53 -11.77 -12.57 1.78
N ALA A 54 -10.92 -11.76 2.41
CA ALA A 54 -11.31 -10.53 3.08
C ALA A 54 -10.63 -9.29 2.46
N PHE A 55 -10.08 -9.43 1.25
CA PHE A 55 -9.48 -8.32 0.55
C PHE A 55 -10.55 -7.27 0.25
N ASP A 56 -10.28 -6.03 0.65
CA ASP A 56 -11.18 -4.89 0.46
C ASP A 56 -12.61 -5.11 0.98
N ARG A 57 -12.74 -5.92 2.05
CA ARG A 57 -14.03 -6.14 2.71
C ARG A 57 -14.56 -4.87 3.36
N ASP A 58 -13.65 -4.06 3.91
CA ASP A 58 -13.97 -2.83 4.61
C ASP A 58 -13.84 -1.64 3.65
N CYS A 59 -14.96 -1.01 3.31
CA CYS A 59 -14.96 0.22 2.54
C CYS A 59 -14.73 1.41 3.47
N PHE A 60 -13.61 2.10 3.30
CA PHE A 60 -13.32 3.35 4.01
C PHE A 60 -13.75 4.53 3.13
N PRO A 61 -14.86 5.23 3.46
CA PRO A 61 -15.25 6.41 2.70
C PRO A 61 -14.17 7.48 2.83
N PRO A 62 -13.90 8.25 1.76
CA PRO A 62 -12.88 9.29 1.82
C PRO A 62 -13.31 10.40 2.78
N ASP A 63 -12.33 11.02 3.43
CA ASP A 63 -12.59 11.95 4.55
C ASP A 63 -13.49 13.13 4.16
N TRP A 64 -13.38 13.64 2.93
CA TRP A 64 -14.17 14.79 2.44
C TRP A 64 -15.69 14.54 2.40
N VAL A 65 -16.15 13.29 2.48
CA VAL A 65 -17.59 12.98 2.55
C VAL A 65 -18.27 13.64 3.76
N LEU A 66 -17.52 13.81 4.86
CA LEU A 66 -18.02 14.45 6.08
C LEU A 66 -18.29 15.95 5.91
N ASP A 67 -17.75 16.58 4.87
CA ASP A 67 -18.01 17.99 4.59
C ASP A 67 -19.38 18.21 3.96
N SER A 68 -19.95 17.19 3.32
CA SER A 68 -21.28 17.22 2.71
C SER A 68 -22.44 17.01 3.70
N TRP A 69 -22.14 16.71 4.98
CA TRP A 69 -23.17 16.46 5.99
C TRP A 69 -24.02 17.71 6.30
N HIS A 70 -25.29 17.49 6.63
CA HIS A 70 -26.18 18.58 7.01
C HIS A 70 -25.71 19.24 8.32
N PRO A 71 -25.83 20.57 8.51
CA PRO A 71 -25.35 21.23 9.73
C PRO A 71 -25.91 20.65 11.04
N LEU A 72 -27.14 20.14 11.03
CA LEU A 72 -27.74 19.47 12.20
C LEU A 72 -27.01 18.15 12.56
N GLU A 73 -26.56 17.39 11.57
CA GLU A 73 -25.78 16.15 11.77
C GLU A 73 -24.37 16.48 12.30
N LYS A 74 -23.78 17.58 11.79
CA LYS A 74 -22.49 18.08 12.30
C LYS A 74 -22.59 18.58 13.74
N ALA A 75 -23.71 19.22 14.09
CA ALA A 75 -23.96 19.74 15.44
C ALA A 75 -24.01 18.64 16.50
N GLN A 76 -24.27 17.38 16.11
CA GLN A 76 -24.20 16.23 17.02
C GLN A 76 -22.77 15.93 17.49
N TYR A 77 -21.74 16.31 16.71
CA TYR A 77 -20.33 16.01 16.98
C TYR A 77 -19.45 17.27 17.04
N PRO A 78 -19.74 18.23 17.93
CA PRO A 78 -19.13 19.56 17.89
C PRO A 78 -17.61 19.52 18.11
N LYS A 79 -17.13 18.68 19.04
CA LYS A 79 -15.69 18.54 19.31
C LYS A 79 -14.91 17.95 18.12
N TYR A 80 -15.52 17.00 17.39
CA TYR A 80 -14.88 16.36 16.25
C TYR A 80 -14.74 17.35 15.08
N PHE A 81 -15.82 18.07 14.74
CA PHE A 81 -15.80 19.03 13.64
C PHE A 81 -14.94 20.27 13.95
N ALA A 82 -14.89 20.75 15.20
CA ALA A 82 -13.97 21.83 15.59
C ALA A 82 -12.50 21.45 15.32
N LYS A 83 -12.08 20.25 15.78
CA LYS A 83 -10.72 19.75 15.54
C LYS A 83 -10.43 19.45 14.06
N ARG A 84 -11.47 19.10 13.29
CA ARG A 84 -11.35 18.89 11.84
C ARG A 84 -11.02 20.19 11.11
N GLU A 85 -11.71 21.28 11.44
CA GLU A 85 -11.46 22.59 10.83
C GLU A 85 -10.08 23.14 11.16
N GLU A 86 -9.55 22.89 12.36
CA GLU A 86 -8.16 23.17 12.70
C GLU A 86 -7.19 22.42 11.78
N ARG A 87 -7.37 21.10 11.63
CA ARG A 87 -6.50 20.26 10.78
C ARG A 87 -6.56 20.65 9.30
N LYS A 88 -7.71 21.12 8.80
CA LYS A 88 -7.82 21.62 7.41
C LYS A 88 -6.93 22.85 7.20
N LYS A 89 -6.90 23.78 8.15
CA LYS A 89 -6.04 24.97 8.11
C LYS A 89 -4.57 24.58 8.13
N GLU A 90 -4.20 23.63 9.01
CA GLU A 90 -2.84 23.08 9.06
C GLU A 90 -2.43 22.44 7.73
N TYR A 91 -3.32 21.67 7.12
CA TYR A 91 -3.07 21.04 5.82
C TYR A 91 -2.79 22.07 4.72
N ILE A 92 -3.60 23.14 4.63
CA ILE A 92 -3.40 24.23 3.66
C ILE A 92 -2.06 24.93 3.91
N ALA A 93 -1.73 25.25 5.16
CA ALA A 93 -0.46 25.89 5.51
C ALA A 93 0.75 25.01 5.16
N LEU A 94 0.68 23.70 5.40
CA LEU A 94 1.71 22.74 5.01
C LEU A 94 1.84 22.61 3.49
N TRP A 95 0.72 22.63 2.78
CA TRP A 95 0.68 22.59 1.32
C TRP A 95 1.35 23.82 0.72
N GLU A 96 0.97 25.02 1.15
CA GLU A 96 1.58 26.29 0.72
C GLU A 96 3.07 26.34 1.04
N LYS A 97 3.49 25.81 2.20
CA LYS A 97 4.90 25.73 2.57
C LYS A 97 5.69 24.79 1.64
N ARG A 98 5.10 23.67 1.21
CA ARG A 98 5.78 22.66 0.41
C ARG A 98 5.84 23.02 -1.07
N TRP A 99 4.77 23.59 -1.61
CA TRP A 99 4.57 23.77 -3.05
C TRP A 99 4.43 25.23 -3.48
N GLY A 100 4.39 26.18 -2.53
CA GLY A 100 4.09 27.58 -2.80
C GLY A 100 2.59 27.84 -2.96
N LYS A 101 2.22 29.11 -3.08
CA LYS A 101 0.84 29.50 -3.40
C LYS A 101 0.57 29.23 -4.87
N PRO A 102 -0.61 28.70 -5.24
CA PRO A 102 -0.98 28.58 -6.64
C PRO A 102 -0.96 29.97 -7.29
N PHE A 103 -0.41 30.06 -8.49
CA PHE A 103 -0.49 31.28 -9.29
C PHE A 103 -1.96 31.50 -9.69
N ILE A 104 -2.56 32.59 -9.21
CA ILE A 104 -3.90 33.02 -9.61
C ILE A 104 -3.67 34.18 -10.60
N PRO A 105 -3.93 34.00 -11.91
CA PRO A 105 -3.95 35.12 -12.83
C PRO A 105 -5.00 36.13 -12.33
N HIS A 106 -4.63 37.40 -12.19
CA HIS A 106 -5.61 38.45 -11.97
C HIS A 106 -6.36 38.65 -13.30
N ASP A 107 -7.62 38.24 -13.37
CA ASP A 107 -8.51 38.69 -14.43
C ASP A 107 -8.79 40.18 -14.17
N GLU A 108 -8.09 41.04 -14.90
CA GLU A 108 -8.41 42.46 -15.03
C GLU A 108 -9.68 42.57 -15.88
N HIS A 109 -10.84 42.72 -15.21
CA HIS A 109 -12.09 43.16 -15.82
C HIS A 109 -12.33 44.63 -15.57
#